data_AF-A0A523SGQ4-F1
#
_entry.id   AF-A0A523SGQ4-F1
#
_cell.length_a   1.000
_cell.length_b   1.000
_cell.length_c   1.000
_cell.angle_alpha   90.00
_cell.angle_beta   90.00
_cell.angle_gamma   90.00
#
_symmetry.space_group_name_H-M   'P 1'
#
loop_
_entity.id
_entity.type
_entity.pdbx_description
1 polymer ?
#
loop_
_entity_poly.entity_id
_entity_poly.type
_entity_poly.pdbx_seq_one_letter_code
_entity_poly.pdbx_strand_id
1 'polypeptide(L)'
;MAKAVLVVDMVRGFLEEGYPLYCGARARRIIPNVQALLEQELAQGSTVFFLCDHHAPDDPEFKMFPPHCIEGTPEAEVIPELARYHGEVIPKRHYSGFFDTPLDRKLSRLKPEKLIVCGVCTDICVLHTVADARNHGYEVEVPVDCVASFDERAHHFALEHMEKTLGAKLISFRVSQVRPPKFEPSEAILSGETTDIYFARTVDILRHEALNPVATLEVFSSRAGVLCGMEEVKALLSRVLPEDNREVWALAEGEAMEEKEVVLRITAPYQSYGLYETAIDGILAQCSGWATAARECVEAAQGIPIISFGVRHVHPSVVGVMDYAAIIGGCASCSSIAGAKLAGIEPMGTIPHALIIIMGDTVKATIAFDKYMPAEVPRVSLVDTFKDEAEESLLVARALGEKLNSVRLDTPGERGRVTADLVKEVRARLDLAGFKKVGIFVSGGIDPERITYFIKNGAPVDGFGVGSYISGAKPIDFTADLHEVEGKPIAKRGRIPGITPNPRLKRIL
;
A
#
# COMPACT_ATOMS: atom_id res chain seq x y z
N MET A 1 13.82 -3.59 22.48
CA MET A 1 13.29 -3.05 23.76
C MET A 1 11.94 -3.69 24.01
N ALA A 2 11.56 -3.96 25.26
CA ALA A 2 10.35 -4.72 25.56
C ALA A 2 9.09 -3.89 25.29
N LYS A 3 8.16 -4.42 24.51
CA LYS A 3 6.84 -3.83 24.25
C LYS A 3 5.75 -4.80 24.71
N ALA A 4 4.55 -4.29 24.93
CA ALA A 4 3.37 -5.12 25.15
C ALA A 4 2.24 -4.77 24.18
N VAL A 5 1.59 -5.79 23.64
CA VAL A 5 0.38 -5.66 22.80
C VAL A 5 -0.82 -6.09 23.62
N LEU A 6 -1.81 -5.20 23.74
CA LEU A 6 -3.09 -5.46 24.39
C LEU A 6 -4.14 -5.69 23.30
N VAL A 7 -4.65 -6.92 23.21
CA VAL A 7 -5.70 -7.32 22.27
C VAL A 7 -7.03 -7.35 23.01
N VAL A 8 -7.86 -6.34 22.80
CA VAL A 8 -9.10 -6.10 23.56
C VAL A 8 -10.29 -6.75 22.85
N ASP A 9 -10.94 -7.69 23.53
CA ASP A 9 -12.26 -8.23 23.19
C ASP A 9 -12.39 -8.81 21.78
N MET A 10 -11.28 -9.31 21.20
CA MET A 10 -11.30 -10.12 19.98
C MET A 10 -11.82 -11.54 20.27
N VAL A 11 -12.98 -11.63 20.91
CA VAL A 11 -13.68 -12.85 21.33
C VAL A 11 -14.86 -13.16 20.42
N ARG A 12 -15.30 -14.42 20.39
CA ARG A 12 -16.38 -14.87 19.50
C ARG A 12 -17.68 -14.09 19.71
N GLY A 13 -18.04 -13.78 20.95
CA GLY A 13 -19.29 -13.07 21.29
C GLY A 13 -19.44 -11.71 20.61
N PHE A 14 -18.32 -11.04 20.28
CA PHE A 14 -18.32 -9.77 19.56
C PHE A 14 -18.05 -9.90 18.06
N LEU A 15 -17.50 -11.03 17.59
CA LEU A 15 -17.00 -11.15 16.22
C LEU A 15 -17.61 -12.27 15.38
N GLU A 16 -18.42 -13.16 15.94
CA GLU A 16 -19.18 -14.15 15.18
C GLU A 16 -20.65 -13.72 15.08
N GLU A 17 -21.22 -13.84 13.88
CA GLU A 17 -22.61 -13.49 13.62
C GLU A 17 -23.56 -14.44 14.37
N GLY A 18 -24.60 -13.88 14.99
CA GLY A 18 -25.59 -14.63 15.76
C GLY A 18 -25.47 -14.46 17.28
N TYR A 19 -24.36 -13.90 17.79
CA TYR A 19 -24.23 -13.54 19.19
C TYR A 19 -24.85 -12.16 19.51
N PRO A 20 -25.30 -11.94 20.77
CA PRO A 20 -26.11 -10.77 21.11
C PRO A 20 -25.44 -9.41 20.89
N LEU A 21 -24.12 -9.33 20.99
CA LEU A 21 -23.33 -8.10 20.82
C LEU A 21 -22.38 -8.15 19.62
N TYR A 22 -22.72 -8.91 18.59
CA TYR A 22 -21.93 -8.95 17.36
C TYR A 22 -21.67 -7.54 16.81
N CYS A 23 -20.39 -7.17 16.68
CA CYS A 23 -19.95 -5.83 16.28
C CYS A 23 -20.05 -5.56 14.77
N GLY A 24 -20.63 -6.49 14.00
CA GLY A 24 -20.86 -6.36 12.57
C GLY A 24 -19.65 -6.74 11.70
N ALA A 25 -19.93 -6.94 10.42
CA ALA A 25 -18.93 -7.40 9.44
C ALA A 25 -17.74 -6.43 9.29
N ARG A 26 -17.93 -5.15 9.60
CA ARG A 26 -16.85 -4.14 9.57
C ARG A 26 -15.82 -4.40 10.66
N ALA A 27 -16.24 -4.79 11.86
CA ALA A 27 -15.30 -5.12 12.94
C ALA A 27 -14.43 -6.33 12.58
N ARG A 28 -14.99 -7.33 11.90
CA ARG A 28 -14.20 -8.48 11.38
C ARG A 28 -13.14 -8.08 10.35
N ARG A 29 -13.26 -6.93 9.66
CA ARG A 29 -12.28 -6.49 8.65
C ARG A 29 -10.93 -6.11 9.26
N ILE A 30 -10.84 -5.87 10.57
CA ILE A 30 -9.57 -5.58 11.23
C ILE A 30 -8.75 -6.83 11.53
N ILE A 31 -9.34 -8.04 11.45
CA ILE A 31 -8.68 -9.30 11.83
C ILE A 31 -7.35 -9.50 11.08
N PRO A 32 -7.26 -9.33 9.74
CA PRO A 32 -5.97 -9.46 9.04
C PRO A 32 -4.92 -8.46 9.52
N ASN A 33 -5.33 -7.25 9.91
CA ASN A 33 -4.42 -6.23 10.44
C ASN A 33 -3.93 -6.59 11.84
N VAL A 34 -4.82 -7.05 12.71
CA VAL A 34 -4.46 -7.56 14.05
C VAL A 34 -3.52 -8.76 13.94
N GLN A 35 -3.77 -9.69 13.00
CA GLN A 35 -2.90 -10.84 12.76
C GLN A 35 -1.47 -10.41 12.41
N ALA A 36 -1.32 -9.51 11.45
CA ALA A 36 0.00 -9.01 11.06
C ALA A 36 0.67 -8.16 12.16
N LEU A 37 -0.11 -7.45 12.97
CA LEU A 37 0.40 -6.72 14.13
C LEU A 37 1.02 -7.69 15.13
N LEU A 38 0.31 -8.77 15.43
CA LEU A 38 0.81 -9.81 16.32
C LEU A 38 2.03 -10.51 15.73
N GLU A 39 2.05 -10.83 14.43
CA GLU A 39 3.22 -11.42 13.76
C GLU A 39 4.46 -10.53 13.87
N GLN A 40 4.31 -9.24 13.55
CA GLN A 40 5.40 -8.28 13.61
C GLN A 40 5.91 -8.10 15.05
N GLU A 41 5.01 -7.87 15.99
CA GLU A 41 5.41 -7.54 17.36
C GLU A 41 5.96 -8.75 18.10
N LEU A 42 5.45 -9.96 17.86
CA LEU A 42 6.03 -11.21 18.37
C LEU A 42 7.43 -11.44 17.79
N ALA A 43 7.65 -11.18 16.50
CA ALA A 43 8.99 -11.28 15.88
C ALA A 43 9.99 -10.29 16.50
N GLN A 44 9.50 -9.16 17.03
CA GLN A 44 10.31 -8.17 17.75
C GLN A 44 10.46 -8.48 19.26
N GLY A 45 9.92 -9.60 19.74
CA GLY A 45 10.01 -10.03 21.13
C GLY A 45 9.02 -9.34 22.06
N SER A 46 7.91 -8.81 21.55
CA SER A 46 6.85 -8.19 22.36
C SER A 46 6.03 -9.24 23.11
N THR A 47 5.48 -8.86 24.26
CA THR A 47 4.55 -9.72 25.02
C THR A 47 3.11 -9.40 24.64
N VAL A 48 2.28 -10.42 24.41
CA VAL A 48 0.87 -10.24 24.03
C VAL A 48 -0.05 -10.60 25.19
N PHE A 49 -1.02 -9.74 25.49
CA PHE A 49 -2.11 -9.98 26.43
C PHE A 49 -3.45 -9.90 25.70
N PHE A 50 -4.24 -10.97 25.76
CA PHE A 50 -5.61 -10.99 25.29
C PHE A 50 -6.52 -10.59 26.46
N LEU A 51 -7.15 -9.43 26.37
CA LEU A 51 -8.06 -8.90 27.37
C LEU A 51 -9.48 -9.26 26.93
N CYS A 52 -10.08 -10.27 27.56
CA CYS A 52 -11.30 -10.91 27.08
C CYS A 52 -12.46 -10.70 28.04
N ASP A 53 -13.58 -10.16 27.56
CA ASP A 53 -14.82 -10.16 28.32
C ASP A 53 -15.24 -11.56 28.73
N HIS A 54 -15.61 -11.65 30.00
CA HIS A 54 -15.79 -12.92 30.69
C HIS A 54 -16.66 -12.74 31.94
N HIS A 55 -17.97 -12.83 31.75
CA HIS A 55 -18.97 -12.51 32.78
C HIS A 55 -19.47 -13.73 33.54
N ALA A 56 -19.84 -13.52 34.81
CA ALA A 56 -20.63 -14.51 35.53
C ALA A 56 -22.07 -14.58 34.96
N PRO A 57 -22.78 -15.71 35.03
CA PRO A 57 -24.15 -15.82 34.52
C PRO A 57 -25.15 -14.81 35.13
N ASP A 58 -24.87 -14.29 36.32
CA ASP A 58 -25.69 -13.32 37.05
C ASP A 58 -25.06 -11.90 37.10
N ASP A 59 -24.17 -11.59 36.15
CA ASP A 59 -23.45 -10.31 36.13
C ASP A 59 -24.41 -9.11 36.09
N PRO A 60 -24.24 -8.11 36.99
CA PRO A 60 -25.06 -6.91 37.02
C PRO A 60 -25.08 -6.12 35.71
N GLU A 61 -24.05 -6.22 34.86
CA GLU A 61 -23.97 -5.54 33.57
C GLU A 61 -25.10 -5.98 32.62
N PHE A 62 -25.65 -7.17 32.81
CA PHE A 62 -26.78 -7.68 32.01
C PHE A 62 -28.09 -6.91 32.21
N LYS A 63 -28.13 -5.94 33.12
CA LYS A 63 -29.23 -4.96 33.22
C LYS A 63 -29.17 -3.91 32.10
N MET A 64 -27.98 -3.64 31.57
CA MET A 64 -27.71 -2.64 30.54
C MET A 64 -27.54 -3.28 29.17
N PHE A 65 -26.85 -4.42 29.10
CA PHE A 65 -26.62 -5.17 27.87
C PHE A 65 -27.31 -6.54 27.93
N PRO A 66 -27.65 -7.17 26.79
CA PRO A 66 -28.04 -8.58 26.80
C PRO A 66 -26.91 -9.44 27.42
N PRO A 67 -27.24 -10.60 28.02
CA PRO A 67 -26.22 -11.55 28.45
C PRO A 67 -25.28 -11.90 27.30
N HIS A 68 -23.98 -11.82 27.53
CA HIS A 68 -22.93 -12.00 26.52
C HIS A 68 -21.63 -12.46 27.20
N CYS A 69 -20.76 -13.13 26.43
CA CYS A 69 -19.40 -13.51 26.88
C CYS A 69 -19.39 -14.19 28.26
N ILE A 70 -20.37 -15.06 28.51
CA ILE A 70 -20.56 -15.73 29.80
C ILE A 70 -19.44 -16.77 29.99
N GLU A 71 -18.88 -16.82 31.20
CA GLU A 71 -17.88 -17.80 31.62
C GLU A 71 -18.31 -19.24 31.26
N GLY A 72 -17.40 -19.97 30.61
CA GLY A 72 -17.61 -21.35 30.18
C GLY A 72 -18.41 -21.51 28.88
N THR A 73 -18.83 -20.43 28.23
CA THR A 73 -19.40 -20.49 26.87
C THR A 73 -18.33 -20.16 25.81
N PRO A 74 -18.52 -20.60 24.55
CA PRO A 74 -17.63 -20.23 23.46
C PRO A 74 -17.54 -18.71 23.22
N GLU A 75 -18.54 -17.94 23.65
CA GLU A 75 -18.58 -16.49 23.44
C GLU A 75 -17.37 -15.76 24.03
N ALA A 76 -16.87 -16.23 25.18
CA ALA A 76 -15.73 -15.64 25.88
C ALA A 76 -14.36 -16.11 25.33
N GLU A 77 -14.35 -17.05 24.37
CA GLU A 77 -13.12 -17.51 23.73
C GLU A 77 -12.60 -16.48 22.72
N VAL A 78 -11.28 -16.32 22.65
CA VAL A 78 -10.61 -15.61 21.55
C VAL A 78 -11.01 -16.25 20.21
N ILE A 79 -11.25 -15.43 19.19
CA ILE A 79 -11.65 -15.93 17.87
C ILE A 79 -10.62 -16.94 17.29
N PRO A 80 -11.06 -17.97 16.55
CA PRO A 80 -10.16 -18.98 15.98
C PRO A 80 -9.01 -18.40 15.13
N GLU A 81 -9.24 -17.27 14.45
CA GLU A 81 -8.27 -16.60 13.60
C GLU A 81 -7.04 -16.08 14.38
N LEU A 82 -7.19 -15.83 15.68
CA LEU A 82 -6.11 -15.35 16.56
C LEU A 82 -5.59 -16.44 17.53
N ALA A 83 -6.23 -17.60 17.60
CA ALA A 83 -5.87 -18.68 18.53
C ALA A 83 -4.44 -19.22 18.33
N ARG A 84 -3.83 -19.01 17.16
CA ARG A 84 -2.46 -19.43 16.85
C ARG A 84 -1.36 -18.57 17.47
N TYR A 85 -1.68 -17.37 17.96
CA TYR A 85 -0.68 -16.45 18.49
C TYR A 85 -0.46 -16.69 19.98
N HIS A 86 0.81 -16.82 20.37
CA HIS A 86 1.19 -16.97 21.77
C HIS A 86 0.93 -15.66 22.54
N GLY A 87 -0.02 -15.69 23.47
CA GLY A 87 -0.31 -14.58 24.37
C GLY A 87 -1.01 -15.07 25.63
N GLU A 88 -0.95 -14.29 26.70
CA GLU A 88 -1.65 -14.60 27.94
C GLU A 88 -3.08 -14.06 27.90
N VAL A 89 -4.06 -14.91 28.14
CA VAL A 89 -5.47 -14.52 28.27
C VAL A 89 -5.71 -13.99 29.68
N ILE A 90 -6.22 -12.77 29.77
CA ILE A 90 -6.66 -12.11 31.00
C ILE A 90 -8.16 -11.88 30.89
N PRO A 91 -8.99 -12.65 31.63
CA PRO A 91 -10.42 -12.40 31.68
C PRO A 91 -10.69 -11.07 32.38
N LYS A 92 -11.64 -10.30 31.85
CA LYS A 92 -12.14 -9.05 32.44
C LYS A 92 -13.67 -9.07 32.46
N ARG A 93 -14.26 -8.31 33.39
CA ARG A 93 -15.73 -8.14 33.53
C ARG A 93 -16.19 -6.71 33.27
N HIS A 94 -15.24 -5.83 32.99
CA HIS A 94 -15.45 -4.40 32.90
C HIS A 94 -14.76 -3.88 31.64
N TYR A 95 -15.10 -2.67 31.23
CA TYR A 95 -14.58 -2.10 29.98
C TYR A 95 -13.05 -2.00 29.96
N SER A 96 -12.45 -1.54 31.06
CA SER A 96 -11.00 -1.41 31.15
C SER A 96 -10.35 -2.74 31.52
N GLY A 97 -9.36 -3.14 30.74
CA GLY A 97 -8.51 -4.29 31.07
C GLY A 97 -7.66 -4.09 32.33
N PHE A 98 -7.60 -2.90 32.93
CA PHE A 98 -6.88 -2.65 34.18
C PHE A 98 -7.74 -2.87 35.43
N PHE A 99 -9.06 -2.75 35.30
CA PHE A 99 -9.94 -2.75 36.46
C PHE A 99 -10.26 -4.18 36.92
N ASP A 100 -9.88 -4.49 38.17
CA ASP A 100 -10.04 -5.82 38.79
C ASP A 100 -9.41 -6.98 37.99
N THR A 101 -8.26 -6.72 37.37
CA THR A 101 -7.49 -7.74 36.63
C THR A 101 -6.01 -7.76 37.08
N PRO A 102 -5.26 -8.84 36.79
CA PRO A 102 -3.82 -8.87 37.05
C PRO A 102 -2.97 -8.05 36.05
N LEU A 103 -3.56 -7.34 35.08
CA LEU A 103 -2.84 -6.66 34.01
C LEU A 103 -1.81 -5.66 34.54
N ASP A 104 -2.18 -4.77 35.46
CA ASP A 104 -1.29 -3.74 35.99
C ASP A 104 -0.05 -4.35 36.67
N ARG A 105 -0.26 -5.41 37.46
CA ARG A 105 0.84 -6.14 38.12
C ARG A 105 1.77 -6.81 37.11
N LYS A 106 1.24 -7.28 35.99
CA LYS A 106 2.02 -7.92 34.91
C LYS A 106 2.83 -6.90 34.13
N LEU A 107 2.22 -5.79 33.72
CA LEU A 107 2.89 -4.70 33.02
C LEU A 107 3.97 -4.05 33.89
N SER A 108 3.72 -3.87 35.19
CA SER A 108 4.72 -3.37 36.15
C SER A 108 5.96 -4.26 36.26
N ARG A 109 5.82 -5.57 36.05
CA ARG A 109 6.95 -6.52 36.02
C ARG A 109 7.67 -6.50 34.67
N LEU A 110 6.91 -6.42 33.59
CA LEU A 110 7.43 -6.39 32.22
C LEU A 110 8.18 -5.08 31.91
N LYS A 111 7.75 -3.97 32.51
CA LYS A 111 8.24 -2.60 32.27
C LYS A 111 8.37 -2.29 30.77
N PRO A 112 7.27 -2.39 30.01
CA PRO A 112 7.32 -2.12 28.58
C PRO A 112 7.64 -0.64 28.33
N GLU A 113 8.37 -0.35 27.27
CA GLU A 113 8.64 1.01 26.81
C GLU A 113 7.34 1.70 26.38
N LYS A 114 6.46 0.94 25.73
CA LYS A 114 5.13 1.38 25.29
C LYS A 114 4.14 0.22 25.21
N LEU A 115 2.85 0.57 25.22
CA LEU A 115 1.72 -0.32 25.00
C LEU A 115 1.13 -0.08 23.61
N ILE A 116 0.84 -1.15 22.89
CA ILE A 116 0.09 -1.10 21.63
C ILE A 116 -1.29 -1.68 21.91
N VAL A 117 -2.36 -0.92 21.68
CA VAL A 117 -3.74 -1.35 21.98
C VAL A 117 -4.52 -1.53 20.68
N CYS A 118 -5.07 -2.73 20.48
CA CYS A 118 -5.91 -3.10 19.35
C CYS A 118 -7.14 -3.89 19.82
N GLY A 119 -8.17 -4.05 18.99
CA GLY A 119 -9.38 -4.78 19.39
C GLY A 119 -10.69 -4.19 18.89
N VAL A 120 -11.81 -4.63 19.48
CA VAL A 120 -13.15 -4.15 19.12
C VAL A 120 -13.77 -3.30 20.22
N CYS A 121 -14.90 -2.67 19.90
CA CYS A 121 -15.58 -1.69 20.74
C CYS A 121 -14.64 -0.49 21.01
N THR A 122 -14.19 0.17 19.94
CA THR A 122 -13.23 1.30 19.99
C THR A 122 -13.63 2.35 21.03
N ASP A 123 -14.92 2.67 21.13
CA ASP A 123 -15.51 3.67 22.01
C ASP A 123 -15.88 3.17 23.41
N ILE A 124 -15.72 1.87 23.67
CA ILE A 124 -16.01 1.24 24.97
C ILE A 124 -14.72 0.63 25.52
N CYS A 125 -14.47 -0.66 25.31
CA CYS A 125 -13.41 -1.39 25.99
C CYS A 125 -12.01 -0.91 25.59
N VAL A 126 -11.78 -0.63 24.31
CA VAL A 126 -10.49 -0.07 23.84
C VAL A 126 -10.26 1.31 24.44
N LEU A 127 -11.26 2.20 24.38
CA LEU A 127 -11.14 3.55 24.92
C LEU A 127 -10.82 3.56 26.41
N HIS A 128 -11.55 2.78 27.21
CA HIS A 128 -11.36 2.75 28.66
C HIS A 128 -10.03 2.09 29.04
N THR A 129 -9.59 1.06 28.31
CA THR A 129 -8.27 0.47 28.49
C THR A 129 -7.15 1.45 28.14
N VAL A 130 -7.29 2.23 27.07
CA VAL A 130 -6.34 3.30 26.71
C VAL A 130 -6.31 4.41 27.75
N ALA A 131 -7.48 4.83 28.26
CA ALA A 131 -7.57 5.84 29.31
C ALA A 131 -6.82 5.41 30.58
N ASP A 132 -7.03 4.18 31.05
CA ASP A 132 -6.33 3.67 32.24
C ASP A 132 -4.84 3.47 31.99
N ALA A 133 -4.45 2.97 30.81
CA ALA A 133 -3.03 2.89 30.44
C ALA A 133 -2.35 4.27 30.52
N ARG A 134 -2.99 5.33 30.03
CA ARG A 134 -2.48 6.70 30.10
C ARG A 134 -2.47 7.24 31.53
N ASN A 135 -3.49 6.95 32.34
CA ASN A 135 -3.53 7.32 33.76
C ASN A 135 -2.41 6.64 34.58
N HIS A 136 -2.01 5.42 34.21
CA HIS A 136 -0.85 4.72 34.78
C HIS A 136 0.50 5.21 34.21
N GLY A 137 0.49 6.17 33.29
CA GLY A 137 1.69 6.81 32.75
C GLY A 137 2.37 6.07 31.59
N TYR A 138 1.74 5.04 31.01
CA TYR A 138 2.31 4.33 29.86
C TYR A 138 2.24 5.19 28.60
N GLU A 139 3.27 5.11 27.75
CA GLU A 139 3.13 5.50 26.35
C GLU A 139 2.21 4.51 25.63
N VAL A 140 1.25 5.03 24.86
CA VAL A 140 0.24 4.21 24.19
C VAL A 140 0.18 4.54 22.71
N GLU A 141 0.27 3.50 21.88
CA GLU A 141 -0.03 3.55 20.46
C GLU A 141 -1.33 2.81 20.16
N VAL A 142 -2.19 3.40 19.34
CA VAL A 142 -3.43 2.79 18.86
C VAL A 142 -3.35 2.71 17.33
N PRO A 143 -3.15 1.52 16.77
CA PRO A 143 -3.25 1.36 15.33
C PRO A 143 -4.70 1.47 14.89
N VAL A 144 -5.05 2.57 14.24
CA VAL A 144 -6.44 2.84 13.76
C VAL A 144 -6.94 1.73 12.84
N ASP A 145 -5.97 1.06 12.20
CA ASP A 145 -5.99 -0.19 11.45
C ASP A 145 -6.67 -1.40 12.04
N CYS A 146 -6.46 -1.49 13.35
CA CYS A 146 -6.58 -2.67 14.17
C CYS A 146 -7.63 -2.44 15.28
N VAL A 147 -8.43 -1.38 15.14
CA VAL A 147 -9.55 -1.08 16.02
C VAL A 147 -10.82 -0.86 15.22
N ALA A 148 -11.94 -1.36 15.73
CA ALA A 148 -13.25 -1.10 15.16
C ALA A 148 -14.34 -1.06 16.22
N SER A 149 -15.47 -0.46 15.88
CA SER A 149 -16.69 -0.52 16.67
C SER A 149 -17.90 -0.75 15.77
N PHE A 150 -19.02 -1.10 16.38
CA PHE A 150 -20.32 -1.26 15.71
C PHE A 150 -20.96 0.09 15.35
N ASP A 151 -20.59 1.17 16.04
CA ASP A 151 -21.00 2.54 15.73
C ASP A 151 -19.83 3.34 15.15
N GLU A 152 -19.96 3.77 13.90
CA GLU A 152 -18.90 4.51 13.21
C GLU A 152 -18.67 5.91 13.79
N ARG A 153 -19.73 6.60 14.23
CA ARG A 153 -19.60 7.94 14.81
C ARG A 153 -18.91 7.86 16.16
N ALA A 154 -19.30 6.89 16.98
CA ALA A 154 -18.67 6.65 18.28
C ALA A 154 -17.20 6.22 18.13
N HIS A 155 -16.91 5.35 17.16
CA HIS A 155 -15.54 4.97 16.80
C HIS A 155 -14.65 6.18 16.50
N HIS A 156 -15.09 7.10 15.63
CA HIS A 156 -14.31 8.30 15.30
C HIS A 156 -14.15 9.24 16.51
N PHE A 157 -15.21 9.42 17.30
CA PHE A 157 -15.13 10.19 18.54
C PHE A 157 -14.07 9.62 19.50
N ALA A 158 -14.06 8.29 19.67
CA ALA A 158 -13.13 7.63 20.57
C ALA A 158 -11.67 7.78 20.11
N LEU A 159 -11.40 7.62 18.81
CA LEU A 159 -10.07 7.86 18.24
C LEU A 159 -9.61 9.31 18.50
N GLU A 160 -10.47 10.29 18.20
CA GLU A 160 -10.16 11.69 18.43
C GLU A 160 -9.93 12.00 19.92
N HIS A 161 -10.73 11.39 20.81
CA HIS A 161 -10.58 11.55 22.25
C HIS A 161 -9.27 10.93 22.77
N MET A 162 -8.92 9.72 22.30
CA MET A 162 -7.66 9.06 22.61
C MET A 162 -6.45 9.92 22.20
N GLU A 163 -6.49 10.49 21.00
CA GLU A 163 -5.41 11.34 20.50
C GLU A 163 -5.32 12.68 21.22
N LYS A 164 -6.41 13.45 21.18
CA LYS A 164 -6.39 14.87 21.57
C LYS A 164 -6.53 15.10 23.06
N THR A 165 -7.13 14.16 23.79
CA THR A 165 -7.37 14.30 25.23
C THR A 165 -6.46 13.39 26.05
N LEU A 166 -6.39 12.09 25.70
CA LEU A 166 -5.60 11.12 26.47
C LEU A 166 -4.12 11.11 26.08
N GLY A 167 -3.77 11.67 24.92
CA GLY A 167 -2.39 11.74 24.42
C GLY A 167 -1.84 10.39 23.96
N ALA A 168 -2.71 9.47 23.53
CA ALA A 168 -2.30 8.26 22.82
C ALA A 168 -1.90 8.63 21.39
N LYS A 169 -0.90 7.95 20.84
CA LYS A 169 -0.47 8.17 19.46
C LYS A 169 -1.28 7.27 18.53
N LEU A 170 -2.08 7.89 17.65
CA LEU A 170 -2.73 7.16 16.58
C LEU A 170 -1.69 6.85 15.49
N ILE A 171 -1.58 5.57 15.14
CA ILE A 171 -0.72 5.12 14.04
C ILE A 171 -1.56 4.37 13.01
N SER A 172 -1.09 4.30 11.78
CA SER A 172 -1.63 3.34 10.82
C SER A 172 -0.72 2.13 10.78
N PHE A 173 -1.28 0.97 11.09
CA PHE A 173 -0.70 -0.34 10.90
C PHE A 173 -1.40 -0.97 9.69
N ARG A 174 -1.18 -0.39 8.51
CA ARG A 174 -1.57 -1.08 7.29
C ARG A 174 -0.64 -2.27 7.16
N VAL A 175 -1.22 -3.45 7.20
CA VAL A 175 -0.65 -4.58 6.47
C VAL A 175 -0.59 -4.10 5.04
N SER A 176 0.58 -3.65 4.63
CA SER A 176 0.93 -3.84 3.25
C SER A 176 0.92 -5.37 3.08
N GLN A 177 -0.23 -5.93 2.68
CA GLN A 177 -0.28 -7.23 2.04
C GLN A 177 0.53 -7.24 0.73
N VAL A 178 1.28 -6.16 0.46
CA VAL A 178 2.54 -6.13 -0.27
C VAL A 178 3.44 -7.23 0.28
N ARG A 179 3.19 -8.46 -0.16
CA ARG A 179 4.25 -9.45 -0.30
C ARG A 179 5.42 -8.72 -0.95
N PRO A 180 6.65 -8.89 -0.44
CA PRO A 180 7.79 -8.23 -1.04
C PRO A 180 7.78 -8.56 -2.55
N PRO A 181 7.97 -7.56 -3.41
CA PRO A 181 7.88 -7.76 -4.84
C PRO A 181 8.87 -8.84 -5.24
N LYS A 182 8.37 -9.86 -5.94
CA LYS A 182 9.22 -10.97 -6.39
C LYS A 182 9.58 -10.76 -7.84
N PHE A 183 10.78 -10.24 -8.06
CA PHE A 183 11.39 -10.19 -9.38
C PHE A 183 12.19 -11.46 -9.66
N GLU A 184 12.03 -11.99 -10.88
CA GLU A 184 12.81 -13.11 -11.39
C GLU A 184 13.47 -12.66 -12.70
N PRO A 185 14.79 -12.45 -12.72
CA PRO A 185 15.51 -12.10 -13.94
C PRO A 185 15.27 -13.16 -15.02
N SER A 186 15.01 -12.72 -16.25
CA SER A 186 14.79 -13.65 -17.36
C SER A 186 16.09 -14.36 -17.77
N GLU A 187 15.97 -15.54 -18.38
CA GLU A 187 17.11 -16.25 -18.97
C GLU A 187 17.86 -15.41 -20.00
N ALA A 188 17.17 -14.55 -20.76
CA ALA A 188 17.80 -13.65 -21.72
C ALA A 188 18.70 -12.60 -21.01
N ILE A 189 18.28 -12.09 -19.85
CA ILE A 189 19.11 -11.20 -19.03
C ILE A 189 20.28 -11.99 -18.42
N LEU A 190 20.01 -13.14 -17.80
CA LEU A 190 21.01 -13.95 -17.09
C LEU A 190 22.10 -14.51 -18.03
N SER A 191 21.76 -14.85 -19.27
CA SER A 191 22.72 -15.29 -20.28
C SER A 191 23.52 -14.14 -20.90
N GLY A 192 23.11 -12.89 -20.67
CA GLY A 192 23.67 -11.70 -21.32
C GLY A 192 23.20 -11.50 -22.76
N GLU A 193 22.17 -12.19 -23.24
CA GLU A 193 21.60 -11.98 -24.58
C GLU A 193 21.14 -10.53 -24.80
N THR A 194 20.68 -9.87 -23.73
CA THR A 194 20.21 -8.48 -23.76
C THR A 194 21.30 -7.44 -23.53
N THR A 195 22.57 -7.84 -23.45
CA THR A 195 23.68 -6.90 -23.22
C THR A 195 24.16 -6.26 -24.50
N ASP A 196 24.75 -5.06 -24.40
CA ASP A 196 25.51 -4.53 -25.51
C ASP A 196 26.76 -5.40 -25.77
N ILE A 197 26.98 -5.76 -27.04
CA ILE A 197 28.03 -6.72 -27.44
C ILE A 197 29.44 -6.33 -26.97
N TYR A 198 29.71 -5.05 -26.70
CA TYR A 198 31.01 -4.61 -26.22
C TYR A 198 31.27 -5.05 -24.77
N PHE A 199 30.26 -5.24 -23.92
CA PHE A 199 30.44 -5.79 -22.57
C PHE A 199 30.84 -7.27 -22.62
N ALA A 200 30.14 -8.07 -23.43
CA ALA A 200 30.49 -9.47 -23.63
C ALA A 200 31.93 -9.62 -24.15
N ARG A 201 32.30 -8.83 -25.17
CA ARG A 201 33.68 -8.79 -25.69
C ARG A 201 34.69 -8.34 -24.65
N THR A 202 34.35 -7.38 -23.79
CA THR A 202 35.23 -6.91 -22.72
C THR A 202 35.48 -8.01 -21.70
N VAL A 203 34.45 -8.71 -21.25
CA VAL A 203 34.58 -9.86 -20.34
C VAL A 203 35.43 -10.96 -20.98
N ASP A 204 35.23 -11.26 -22.26
CA ASP A 204 36.05 -12.24 -22.98
C ASP A 204 37.52 -11.83 -23.08
N ILE A 205 37.82 -10.56 -23.39
CA ILE A 205 39.20 -10.05 -23.42
C ILE A 205 39.83 -10.19 -22.03
N LEU A 206 39.14 -9.72 -20.99
CA LEU A 206 39.63 -9.81 -19.61
C LEU A 206 39.89 -11.25 -19.18
N ARG A 207 39.08 -12.21 -19.63
CA ARG A 207 39.32 -13.64 -19.40
C ARG A 207 40.59 -14.14 -20.10
N HIS A 208 40.84 -13.74 -21.36
CA HIS A 208 42.06 -14.11 -22.09
C HIS A 208 43.32 -13.49 -21.47
N GLU A 209 43.20 -12.27 -20.96
CA GLU A 209 44.27 -11.58 -20.22
C GLU A 209 44.44 -12.08 -18.78
N ALA A 210 43.62 -13.04 -18.34
CA ALA A 210 43.59 -13.54 -16.96
C ALA A 210 43.37 -12.43 -15.90
N LEU A 211 42.59 -11.42 -16.25
CA LEU A 211 42.24 -10.27 -15.39
C LEU A 211 40.79 -10.39 -14.91
N ASN A 212 40.59 -10.49 -13.59
CA ASN A 212 39.27 -10.37 -12.98
C ASN A 212 39.36 -9.61 -11.65
N PRO A 213 39.76 -8.32 -11.69
CA PRO A 213 40.00 -7.58 -10.47
C PRO A 213 38.71 -7.33 -9.70
N VAL A 214 38.81 -7.18 -8.39
CA VAL A 214 37.72 -6.59 -7.60
C VAL A 214 37.65 -5.12 -7.96
N ALA A 215 36.52 -4.69 -8.52
CA ALA A 215 36.31 -3.34 -8.97
C ALA A 215 35.00 -2.78 -8.42
N THR A 216 34.99 -1.48 -8.14
CA THR A 216 33.81 -0.76 -7.65
C THR A 216 33.18 0.04 -8.77
N LEU A 217 31.93 -0.29 -9.09
CA LEU A 217 31.06 0.42 -10.02
C LEU A 217 30.09 1.30 -9.22
N GLU A 218 29.92 2.55 -9.62
CA GLU A 218 28.89 3.46 -9.09
C GLU A 218 27.91 3.83 -10.20
N VAL A 219 26.61 3.74 -9.90
CA VAL A 219 25.52 4.10 -10.81
C VAL A 219 24.82 5.35 -10.28
N PHE A 220 24.65 6.35 -11.14
CA PHE A 220 24.04 7.64 -10.78
C PHE A 220 23.09 8.13 -11.87
N SER A 221 22.10 8.92 -11.47
CA SER A 221 21.05 9.42 -12.34
C SER A 221 21.43 10.70 -13.11
N SER A 222 20.83 10.91 -14.27
CA SER A 222 20.98 12.12 -15.09
C SER A 222 20.16 13.32 -14.63
N ARG A 223 19.13 13.09 -13.80
CA ARG A 223 18.26 14.11 -13.21
C ARG A 223 17.59 13.58 -11.95
N ALA A 224 17.01 14.50 -11.17
CA ALA A 224 16.21 14.15 -10.00
C ALA A 224 14.92 13.39 -10.37
N GLY A 225 14.41 12.59 -9.43
CA GLY A 225 13.17 11.82 -9.57
C GLY A 225 12.92 10.86 -8.40
N VAL A 226 12.03 9.90 -8.61
CA VAL A 226 11.78 8.77 -7.71
C VAL A 226 12.53 7.55 -8.23
N LEU A 227 13.42 6.99 -7.40
CA LEU A 227 14.15 5.78 -7.75
C LEU A 227 13.21 4.58 -7.78
N CYS A 228 13.19 3.85 -8.89
CA CYS A 228 12.44 2.60 -9.01
C CYS A 228 13.18 1.55 -9.85
N GLY A 229 12.97 0.27 -9.54
CA GLY A 229 13.62 -0.89 -10.18
C GLY A 229 14.79 -1.48 -9.38
N MET A 230 15.05 -0.98 -8.17
CA MET A 230 16.14 -1.45 -7.32
C MET A 230 15.91 -2.88 -6.81
N GLU A 231 14.67 -3.26 -6.52
CA GLU A 231 14.35 -4.64 -6.12
C GLU A 231 14.57 -5.65 -7.26
N GLU A 232 14.36 -5.24 -8.52
CA GLU A 232 14.68 -6.07 -9.70
C GLU A 232 16.20 -6.19 -9.91
N VAL A 233 16.93 -5.07 -9.80
CA VAL A 233 18.40 -5.07 -9.84
C VAL A 233 18.98 -5.94 -8.72
N LYS A 234 18.45 -5.84 -7.50
CA LYS A 234 18.85 -6.68 -6.37
C LYS A 234 18.59 -8.16 -6.64
N ALA A 235 17.45 -8.51 -7.24
CA ALA A 235 17.17 -9.89 -7.63
C ALA A 235 18.17 -10.42 -8.67
N LEU A 236 18.57 -9.59 -9.66
CA LEU A 236 19.61 -9.90 -10.62
C LEU A 236 20.97 -10.10 -9.95
N LEU A 237 21.44 -9.12 -9.17
CA LEU A 237 22.73 -9.16 -8.49
C LEU A 237 22.84 -10.34 -7.51
N SER A 238 21.76 -10.68 -6.83
CA SER A 238 21.72 -11.85 -5.93
C SER A 238 21.98 -13.17 -6.66
N ARG A 239 21.64 -13.26 -7.96
CA ARG A 239 21.84 -14.45 -8.79
C ARG A 239 23.22 -14.53 -9.41
N VAL A 240 23.82 -13.40 -9.75
CA VAL A 240 25.04 -13.36 -10.59
C VAL A 240 26.31 -13.07 -9.80
N LEU A 241 26.21 -12.41 -8.64
CA LEU A 241 27.38 -12.09 -7.81
C LEU A 241 27.80 -13.25 -6.92
N PRO A 242 29.10 -13.52 -6.77
CA PRO A 242 29.62 -14.55 -5.87
C PRO A 242 29.31 -14.22 -4.40
N GLU A 243 28.87 -15.22 -3.62
CA GLU A 243 28.43 -15.00 -2.23
C GLU A 243 29.55 -14.50 -1.30
N ASP A 244 30.77 -15.01 -1.47
CA ASP A 244 31.91 -14.72 -0.58
C ASP A 244 32.72 -13.48 -0.99
N ASN A 245 32.40 -12.84 -2.12
CA ASN A 245 33.20 -11.74 -2.68
C ASN A 245 32.32 -10.69 -3.37
N ARG A 246 31.39 -10.13 -2.62
CA ARG A 246 30.53 -9.04 -3.06
C ARG A 246 30.21 -8.08 -1.93
N GLU A 247 30.02 -6.83 -2.30
CA GLU A 247 29.48 -5.79 -1.45
C GLU A 247 28.61 -4.87 -2.33
N VAL A 248 27.33 -4.77 -2.00
CA VAL A 248 26.39 -3.94 -2.77
C VAL A 248 25.67 -2.97 -1.85
N TRP A 249 25.67 -1.70 -2.22
CA TRP A 249 24.99 -0.62 -1.50
C TRP A 249 24.03 0.09 -2.42
N ALA A 250 22.83 0.42 -1.93
CA ALA A 250 21.82 1.09 -2.73
C ALA A 250 20.96 2.06 -1.89
N LEU A 251 20.36 3.04 -2.54
CA LEU A 251 19.17 3.73 -2.02
C LEU A 251 17.99 2.74 -2.02
N ALA A 252 17.03 2.95 -1.13
CA ALA A 252 15.84 2.10 -1.11
C ALA A 252 14.88 2.43 -2.26
N GLU A 253 14.13 1.42 -2.69
CA GLU A 253 13.04 1.55 -3.67
C GLU A 253 12.05 2.65 -3.25
N GLY A 254 11.69 3.54 -4.18
CA GLY A 254 10.77 4.64 -3.94
C GLY A 254 11.36 5.87 -3.26
N GLU A 255 12.64 5.86 -2.89
CA GLU A 255 13.31 7.07 -2.39
C GLU A 255 13.47 8.13 -3.49
N ALA A 256 13.43 9.40 -3.11
CA ALA A 256 13.81 10.49 -4.00
C ALA A 256 15.32 10.43 -4.29
N MET A 257 15.71 10.74 -5.52
CA MET A 257 17.11 10.84 -5.94
C MET A 257 17.35 12.20 -6.58
N GLU A 258 18.55 12.74 -6.38
CA GLU A 258 19.01 14.00 -6.98
C GLU A 258 19.82 13.75 -8.26
N GLU A 259 20.00 14.79 -9.09
CA GLU A 259 20.89 14.72 -10.25
C GLU A 259 22.31 14.31 -9.84
N LYS A 260 22.86 13.28 -10.52
CA LYS A 260 24.20 12.71 -10.28
C LYS A 260 24.38 12.10 -8.88
N GLU A 261 23.30 11.86 -8.14
CA GLU A 261 23.38 11.11 -6.90
C GLU A 261 23.70 9.64 -7.21
N VAL A 262 24.70 9.08 -6.51
CA VAL A 262 24.99 7.65 -6.59
C VAL A 262 23.86 6.90 -5.90
N VAL A 263 23.13 6.09 -6.66
CA VAL A 263 21.98 5.30 -6.20
C VAL A 263 22.30 3.84 -5.95
N LEU A 264 23.37 3.33 -6.58
CA LEU A 264 23.82 1.94 -6.49
C LEU A 264 25.34 1.90 -6.57
N ARG A 265 25.95 1.08 -5.72
CA ARG A 265 27.38 0.76 -5.72
C ARG A 265 27.56 -0.74 -5.65
N ILE A 266 28.39 -1.27 -6.54
CA ILE A 266 28.72 -2.70 -6.62
C ILE A 266 30.24 -2.84 -6.53
N THR A 267 30.72 -3.58 -5.52
CA THR A 267 32.12 -3.96 -5.37
C THR A 267 32.21 -5.48 -5.40
N ALA A 268 32.78 -6.03 -6.47
CA ALA A 268 32.92 -7.48 -6.71
C ALA A 268 33.95 -7.72 -7.84
N PRO A 269 34.34 -8.96 -8.15
CA PRO A 269 35.12 -9.26 -9.34
C PRO A 269 34.41 -8.79 -10.61
N TYR A 270 35.04 -7.94 -11.44
CA TYR A 270 34.35 -7.26 -12.55
C TYR A 270 33.63 -8.22 -13.51
N GLN A 271 34.20 -9.39 -13.80
CA GLN A 271 33.57 -10.36 -14.71
C GLN A 271 32.24 -10.95 -14.18
N SER A 272 31.92 -10.79 -12.88
CA SER A 272 30.64 -11.26 -12.32
C SER A 272 29.48 -10.31 -12.57
N TYR A 273 29.74 -9.03 -12.88
CA TYR A 273 28.67 -8.04 -13.10
C TYR A 273 28.81 -7.19 -14.35
N GLY A 274 30.00 -7.07 -14.94
CA GLY A 274 30.26 -6.19 -16.09
C GLY A 274 29.43 -6.52 -17.33
N LEU A 275 28.88 -7.74 -17.43
CA LEU A 275 27.96 -8.14 -18.50
C LEU A 275 26.57 -7.49 -18.36
N TYR A 276 26.17 -7.08 -17.16
CA TYR A 276 24.79 -6.73 -16.83
C TYR A 276 24.54 -5.22 -16.74
N GLU A 277 25.51 -4.38 -17.14
CA GLU A 277 25.37 -2.92 -17.10
C GLU A 277 24.16 -2.43 -17.91
N THR A 278 23.99 -2.92 -19.15
CA THR A 278 22.82 -2.63 -19.99
C THR A 278 21.49 -2.95 -19.30
N ALA A 279 21.42 -4.06 -18.55
CA ALA A 279 20.22 -4.46 -17.83
C ALA A 279 19.97 -3.58 -16.61
N ILE A 280 21.01 -3.30 -15.81
CA ILE A 280 20.91 -2.47 -14.60
C ILE A 280 20.45 -1.07 -14.96
N ASP A 281 21.10 -0.42 -15.92
CA ASP A 281 20.75 0.94 -16.34
C ASP A 281 19.34 0.98 -16.95
N GLY A 282 18.99 0.01 -17.80
CA GLY A 282 17.67 -0.08 -18.43
C GLY A 282 16.52 -0.25 -17.44
N ILE A 283 16.71 -1.14 -16.44
CA ILE A 283 15.74 -1.36 -15.36
C ILE A 283 15.52 -0.06 -14.57
N LEU A 284 16.60 0.55 -14.07
CA LEU A 284 16.51 1.76 -13.26
C LEU A 284 15.93 2.93 -14.06
N ALA A 285 16.31 3.08 -15.32
CA ALA A 285 15.95 4.23 -16.14
C ALA A 285 14.45 4.33 -16.41
N GLN A 286 13.86 3.27 -16.96
CA GLN A 286 12.45 3.31 -17.35
C GLN A 286 11.53 3.24 -16.12
N CYS A 287 11.88 2.43 -15.12
CA CYS A 287 11.11 2.32 -13.88
C CYS A 287 11.08 3.65 -13.12
N SER A 288 12.24 4.30 -12.95
CA SER A 288 12.31 5.60 -12.28
C SER A 288 11.56 6.69 -13.06
N GLY A 289 11.56 6.64 -14.40
CA GLY A 289 10.75 7.52 -15.24
C GLY A 289 9.25 7.39 -14.97
N TRP A 290 8.73 6.15 -14.95
CA TRP A 290 7.32 5.86 -14.65
C TRP A 290 6.94 6.25 -13.21
N ALA A 291 7.76 5.90 -12.23
CA ALA A 291 7.52 6.22 -10.82
C ALA A 291 7.51 7.74 -10.57
N THR A 292 8.40 8.49 -11.23
CA THR A 292 8.44 9.95 -11.14
C THR A 292 7.18 10.58 -11.73
N ALA A 293 6.73 10.15 -12.91
CA ALA A 293 5.49 10.66 -13.51
C ALA A 293 4.25 10.34 -12.66
N ALA A 294 4.22 9.16 -12.04
CA ALA A 294 3.16 8.82 -11.09
C ALA A 294 3.18 9.73 -9.85
N ARG A 295 4.37 10.03 -9.29
CA ARG A 295 4.54 10.95 -8.16
C ARG A 295 4.03 12.35 -8.48
N GLU A 296 4.35 12.87 -9.67
CA GLU A 296 3.87 14.17 -10.15
C GLU A 296 2.33 14.23 -10.18
N CYS A 297 1.66 13.16 -10.62
CA CYS A 297 0.20 13.07 -10.56
C CYS A 297 -0.34 13.03 -9.13
N VAL A 298 0.28 12.25 -8.25
CA VAL A 298 -0.14 12.09 -6.85
C VAL A 298 -0.01 13.40 -6.08
N GLU A 299 1.09 14.13 -6.28
CA GLU A 299 1.30 15.45 -5.68
C GLU A 299 0.29 16.47 -6.20
N ALA A 300 0.03 16.48 -7.51
CA ALA A 300 -0.99 17.33 -8.09
C ALA A 300 -2.39 17.05 -7.52
N ALA A 301 -2.68 15.80 -7.13
CA ALA A 301 -3.98 15.34 -6.66
C ALA A 301 -4.32 15.72 -5.22
N GLN A 302 -3.35 16.20 -4.43
CA GLN A 302 -3.56 16.70 -3.05
C GLN A 302 -4.38 15.75 -2.16
N GLY A 303 -4.09 14.45 -2.25
CA GLY A 303 -4.76 13.40 -1.45
C GLY A 303 -5.92 12.68 -2.14
N ILE A 304 -6.37 13.16 -3.31
CA ILE A 304 -7.30 12.41 -4.16
C ILE A 304 -6.57 11.21 -4.78
N PRO A 305 -7.10 9.98 -4.71
CA PRO A 305 -6.41 8.79 -5.19
C PRO A 305 -6.20 8.80 -6.72
N ILE A 306 -5.00 8.41 -7.13
CA ILE A 306 -4.62 8.15 -8.53
C ILE A 306 -4.60 6.65 -8.79
N ILE A 307 -5.23 6.21 -9.89
CA ILE A 307 -5.22 4.82 -10.35
C ILE A 307 -4.48 4.74 -11.70
N SER A 308 -3.49 3.85 -11.80
CA SER A 308 -2.76 3.63 -13.05
C SER A 308 -3.56 2.79 -14.06
N PHE A 309 -3.87 3.37 -15.22
CA PHE A 309 -4.56 2.76 -16.36
C PHE A 309 -3.69 2.66 -17.62
N GLY A 310 -2.36 2.85 -17.47
CA GLY A 310 -1.47 3.13 -18.60
C GLY A 310 -0.89 1.91 -19.32
N VAL A 311 -1.01 0.70 -18.75
CA VAL A 311 -0.34 -0.51 -19.30
C VAL A 311 -0.67 -0.84 -20.76
N ARG A 312 -1.81 -0.36 -21.28
CA ARG A 312 -2.19 -0.53 -22.69
C ARG A 312 -1.29 0.22 -23.69
N HIS A 313 -0.43 1.11 -23.21
CA HIS A 313 0.45 1.94 -24.03
C HIS A 313 1.90 1.44 -24.07
N VAL A 314 2.22 0.37 -23.34
CA VAL A 314 3.55 -0.24 -23.29
C VAL A 314 3.49 -1.68 -23.81
N HIS A 315 4.66 -2.26 -24.11
CA HIS A 315 4.73 -3.65 -24.55
C HIS A 315 4.18 -4.60 -23.45
N PRO A 316 3.40 -5.65 -23.80
CA PRO A 316 2.78 -6.54 -22.82
C PRO A 316 3.77 -7.22 -21.87
N SER A 317 5.04 -7.38 -22.26
CA SER A 317 6.07 -7.99 -21.39
C SER A 317 6.47 -7.13 -20.19
N VAL A 318 6.21 -5.81 -20.22
CA VAL A 318 6.62 -4.87 -19.16
C VAL A 318 5.45 -4.32 -18.35
N VAL A 319 4.22 -4.78 -18.60
CA VAL A 319 3.01 -4.24 -17.94
C VAL A 319 3.04 -4.37 -16.42
N GLY A 320 3.58 -5.49 -15.91
CA GLY A 320 3.70 -5.71 -14.48
C GLY A 320 4.67 -4.72 -13.83
N VAL A 321 5.82 -4.49 -14.48
CA VAL A 321 6.85 -3.57 -14.00
C VAL A 321 6.38 -2.11 -14.08
N MET A 322 5.70 -1.74 -15.16
CA MET A 322 5.17 -0.38 -15.34
C MET A 322 4.16 -0.03 -14.24
N ASP A 323 3.19 -0.90 -13.97
CA ASP A 323 2.20 -0.65 -12.94
C ASP A 323 2.82 -0.72 -11.54
N TYR A 324 3.79 -1.62 -11.31
CA TYR A 324 4.57 -1.62 -10.07
C TYR A 324 5.26 -0.27 -9.84
N ALA A 325 5.93 0.28 -10.86
CA ALA A 325 6.56 1.60 -10.78
C ALA A 325 5.55 2.71 -10.49
N ALA A 326 4.35 2.64 -11.07
CA ALA A 326 3.28 3.59 -10.77
C ALA A 326 2.82 3.52 -9.30
N ILE A 327 2.75 2.33 -8.70
CA ILE A 327 2.45 2.14 -7.27
C ILE A 327 3.58 2.69 -6.40
N ILE A 328 4.85 2.43 -6.75
CA ILE A 328 6.01 3.00 -6.03
C ILE A 328 6.00 4.53 -6.10
N GLY A 329 5.58 5.10 -7.25
CA GLY A 329 5.34 6.54 -7.41
C GLY A 329 4.19 7.10 -6.57
N GLY A 330 3.35 6.24 -5.98
CA GLY A 330 2.29 6.62 -5.05
C GLY A 330 0.87 6.46 -5.58
N CYS A 331 0.66 5.83 -6.75
CA CYS A 331 -0.68 5.47 -7.19
C CYS A 331 -1.34 4.54 -6.16
N ALA A 332 -2.63 4.77 -5.88
CA ALA A 332 -3.38 3.99 -4.89
C ALA A 332 -3.67 2.56 -5.35
N SER A 333 -3.82 2.34 -6.65
CA SER A 333 -3.96 1.02 -7.28
C SER A 333 -3.63 1.11 -8.78
N CYS A 334 -3.73 -0.02 -9.48
CA CYS A 334 -3.47 -0.15 -10.90
C CYS A 334 -4.44 -1.12 -11.57
N SER A 335 -4.53 -1.05 -12.90
CA SER A 335 -5.47 -1.87 -13.68
C SER A 335 -4.96 -3.25 -14.05
N SER A 336 -3.64 -3.48 -14.14
CA SER A 336 -3.13 -4.78 -14.56
C SER A 336 -3.10 -5.78 -13.40
N ILE A 337 -3.54 -7.00 -13.68
CA ILE A 337 -3.43 -8.14 -12.76
C ILE A 337 -1.96 -8.41 -12.42
N ALA A 338 -1.07 -8.31 -13.42
CA ALA A 338 0.36 -8.57 -13.23
C ALA A 338 1.03 -7.53 -12.32
N GLY A 339 0.74 -6.24 -12.52
CA GLY A 339 1.29 -5.17 -11.70
C GLY A 339 0.76 -5.19 -10.28
N ALA A 340 -0.55 -5.40 -10.12
CA ALA A 340 -1.17 -5.55 -8.81
C ALA A 340 -0.58 -6.73 -8.03
N LYS A 341 -0.41 -7.89 -8.68
CA LYS A 341 0.25 -9.06 -8.09
C LYS A 341 1.70 -8.78 -7.70
N LEU A 342 2.47 -8.09 -8.56
CA LEU A 342 3.87 -7.76 -8.29
C LEU A 342 4.01 -6.77 -7.13
N ALA A 343 3.10 -5.80 -7.04
CA ALA A 343 3.01 -4.86 -5.93
C ALA A 343 2.30 -5.42 -4.69
N GLY A 344 1.79 -6.66 -4.73
CA GLY A 344 1.02 -7.27 -3.64
C GLY A 344 -0.22 -6.47 -3.21
N ILE A 345 -0.94 -5.91 -4.18
CA ILE A 345 -2.22 -5.24 -3.97
C ILE A 345 -3.30 -5.89 -4.84
N GLU A 346 -4.57 -5.58 -4.56
CA GLU A 346 -5.67 -5.95 -5.46
C GLU A 346 -5.75 -4.97 -6.65
N PRO A 347 -5.92 -5.48 -7.89
CA PRO A 347 -6.11 -4.62 -9.05
C PRO A 347 -7.46 -3.90 -8.98
N MET A 348 -7.52 -2.69 -9.51
CA MET A 348 -8.75 -1.92 -9.62
C MET A 348 -9.15 -1.75 -11.09
N GLY A 349 -10.41 -2.09 -11.38
CA GLY A 349 -11.01 -1.90 -12.69
C GLY A 349 -12.47 -1.46 -12.57
N THR A 350 -12.98 -0.82 -13.61
CA THR A 350 -14.39 -0.39 -13.70
C THR A 350 -15.09 -1.13 -14.83
N ILE A 351 -16.40 -0.92 -14.98
CA ILE A 351 -17.12 -1.38 -16.16
C ILE A 351 -16.53 -0.71 -17.41
N PRO A 352 -16.10 -1.46 -18.45
CA PRO A 352 -15.65 -0.88 -19.71
C PRO A 352 -16.83 -0.58 -20.65
N HIS A 353 -16.67 0.39 -21.56
CA HIS A 353 -17.68 0.69 -22.60
C HIS A 353 -18.11 -0.55 -23.38
N ALA A 354 -17.22 -1.51 -23.61
CA ALA A 354 -17.52 -2.75 -24.34
C ALA A 354 -18.70 -3.53 -23.71
N LEU A 355 -18.76 -3.63 -22.38
CA LEU A 355 -19.87 -4.32 -21.71
C LEU A 355 -21.19 -3.59 -21.94
N ILE A 356 -21.18 -2.27 -21.77
CA ILE A 356 -22.36 -1.41 -21.95
C ILE A 356 -22.88 -1.49 -23.39
N ILE A 357 -21.98 -1.41 -24.38
CA ILE A 357 -22.32 -1.47 -25.81
C ILE A 357 -22.90 -2.84 -26.17
N ILE A 358 -22.30 -3.94 -25.73
CA ILE A 358 -22.78 -5.30 -26.02
C ILE A 358 -24.16 -5.54 -25.39
N MET A 359 -24.39 -5.02 -24.18
CA MET A 359 -25.68 -5.12 -23.50
C MET A 359 -26.72 -4.11 -24.00
N GLY A 360 -26.28 -3.11 -24.77
CA GLY A 360 -27.11 -2.07 -25.38
C GLY A 360 -27.76 -1.09 -24.40
N ASP A 361 -27.37 -1.11 -23.13
CA ASP A 361 -27.96 -0.29 -22.06
C ASP A 361 -27.04 -0.23 -20.83
N THR A 362 -26.72 0.98 -20.39
CA THR A 362 -25.82 1.24 -19.26
C THR A 362 -26.36 0.70 -17.94
N VAL A 363 -27.66 0.87 -17.67
CA VAL A 363 -28.28 0.40 -16.43
C VAL A 363 -28.28 -1.12 -16.38
N LYS A 364 -28.64 -1.80 -17.48
CA LYS A 364 -28.62 -3.27 -17.56
C LYS A 364 -27.21 -3.82 -17.37
N ALA A 365 -26.21 -3.19 -17.99
CA ALA A 365 -24.81 -3.57 -17.81
C ALA A 365 -24.37 -3.44 -16.35
N THR A 366 -24.71 -2.34 -15.70
CA THR A 366 -24.32 -2.11 -14.31
C THR A 366 -25.06 -3.01 -13.32
N ILE A 367 -26.34 -3.33 -13.54
CA ILE A 367 -27.07 -4.34 -12.77
C ILE A 367 -26.45 -5.73 -12.96
N ALA A 368 -26.07 -6.10 -14.19
CA ALA A 368 -25.42 -7.37 -14.44
C ALA A 368 -24.05 -7.46 -13.75
N PHE A 369 -23.27 -6.37 -13.77
CA PHE A 369 -22.01 -6.29 -13.04
C PHE A 369 -22.23 -6.47 -11.53
N ASP A 370 -23.23 -5.81 -10.95
CA ASP A 370 -23.60 -5.99 -9.54
C ASP A 370 -23.98 -7.44 -9.20
N LYS A 371 -24.71 -8.10 -10.10
CA LYS A 371 -25.19 -9.46 -9.88
C LYS A 371 -24.07 -10.51 -9.88
N TYR A 372 -23.06 -10.36 -10.73
CA TYR A 372 -22.10 -11.44 -11.01
C TYR A 372 -20.70 -11.21 -10.41
N MET A 373 -20.32 -9.97 -10.10
CA MET A 373 -19.01 -9.71 -9.50
C MET A 373 -19.03 -9.87 -7.97
N PRO A 374 -17.91 -10.31 -7.35
CA PRO A 374 -17.79 -10.41 -5.89
C PRO A 374 -18.11 -9.08 -5.18
N ALA A 375 -18.66 -9.11 -3.98
CA ALA A 375 -19.17 -7.92 -3.27
C ALA A 375 -18.07 -6.90 -2.92
N GLU A 376 -16.84 -7.37 -2.79
CA GLU A 376 -15.63 -6.59 -2.53
C GLU A 376 -15.21 -5.71 -3.72
N VAL A 377 -15.65 -6.03 -4.95
CA VAL A 377 -15.35 -5.23 -6.14
C VAL A 377 -16.23 -3.97 -6.16
N PRO A 378 -15.67 -2.76 -6.14
CA PRO A 378 -16.48 -1.54 -6.19
C PRO A 378 -17.32 -1.46 -7.47
N ARG A 379 -18.60 -1.11 -7.33
CA ARG A 379 -19.50 -0.87 -8.48
C ARG A 379 -19.23 0.54 -9.01
N VAL A 380 -18.37 0.62 -10.02
CA VAL A 380 -18.04 1.87 -10.72
C VAL A 380 -18.52 1.79 -12.17
N SER A 381 -19.53 2.60 -12.50
CA SER A 381 -20.16 2.61 -13.83
C SER A 381 -19.58 3.70 -14.71
N LEU A 382 -19.20 3.39 -15.95
CA LEU A 382 -19.06 4.40 -16.99
C LEU A 382 -20.43 4.95 -17.36
N VAL A 383 -20.52 6.27 -17.61
CA VAL A 383 -21.79 6.98 -17.81
C VAL A 383 -21.78 7.91 -19.04
N ASP A 384 -20.76 7.79 -19.88
CA ASP A 384 -20.54 8.58 -21.09
C ASP A 384 -20.65 7.72 -22.37
N THR A 385 -21.42 6.62 -22.32
CA THR A 385 -21.49 5.66 -23.45
C THR A 385 -22.55 6.05 -24.47
N PHE A 386 -23.78 6.33 -24.02
CA PHE A 386 -24.90 6.60 -24.93
C PHE A 386 -25.55 7.95 -24.72
N LYS A 387 -25.67 8.38 -23.46
CA LYS A 387 -26.40 9.58 -23.08
C LYS A 387 -25.47 10.64 -22.52
N ASP A 388 -26.05 11.79 -22.21
CA ASP A 388 -25.41 12.82 -21.39
C ASP A 388 -25.03 12.23 -20.02
N GLU A 389 -23.83 12.55 -19.55
CA GLU A 389 -23.24 11.97 -18.36
C GLU A 389 -24.07 12.23 -17.10
N ALA A 390 -24.73 13.38 -17.01
CA ALA A 390 -25.55 13.74 -15.88
C ALA A 390 -26.90 13.00 -15.90
N GLU A 391 -27.47 12.76 -17.08
CA GLU A 391 -28.64 11.89 -17.24
C GLU A 391 -28.31 10.43 -16.89
N GLU A 392 -27.24 9.89 -17.48
CA GLU A 392 -26.86 8.48 -17.35
C GLU A 392 -26.42 8.15 -15.92
N SER A 393 -25.73 9.07 -15.24
CA SER A 393 -25.40 8.97 -13.81
C SER A 393 -26.64 8.78 -12.93
N LEU A 394 -27.69 9.56 -13.18
CA LEU A 394 -28.94 9.45 -12.41
C LEU A 394 -29.66 8.12 -12.66
N LEU A 395 -29.64 7.63 -13.90
CA LEU A 395 -30.27 6.35 -14.26
C LEU A 395 -29.60 5.20 -13.52
N VAL A 396 -28.27 5.15 -13.52
CA VAL A 396 -27.51 4.11 -12.83
C VAL A 396 -27.64 4.23 -11.31
N ALA A 397 -27.59 5.45 -10.76
CA ALA A 397 -27.74 5.68 -9.33
C ALA A 397 -29.11 5.24 -8.81
N ARG A 398 -30.19 5.53 -9.55
CA ARG A 398 -31.55 5.05 -9.20
C ARG A 398 -31.68 3.54 -9.25
N ALA A 399 -30.98 2.88 -10.18
CA ALA A 399 -31.06 1.44 -10.34
C ALA A 399 -30.29 0.66 -9.28
N LEU A 400 -29.12 1.15 -8.85
CA LEU A 400 -28.26 0.45 -7.88
C LEU A 400 -28.45 0.95 -6.44
N GLY A 401 -28.94 2.18 -6.25
CA GLY A 401 -29.09 2.79 -4.93
C GLY A 401 -27.77 2.84 -4.17
N GLU A 402 -27.79 2.40 -2.91
CA GLU A 402 -26.62 2.41 -2.02
C GLU A 402 -25.48 1.48 -2.46
N LYS A 403 -25.74 0.56 -3.41
CA LYS A 403 -24.71 -0.33 -3.95
C LYS A 403 -23.79 0.34 -4.95
N LEU A 404 -24.21 1.45 -5.57
CA LEU A 404 -23.36 2.17 -6.52
C LEU A 404 -22.25 2.89 -5.74
N ASN A 405 -21.00 2.49 -5.97
CA ASN A 405 -19.86 3.15 -5.34
C ASN A 405 -19.60 4.51 -5.99
N SER A 406 -19.42 4.52 -7.32
CA SER A 406 -19.08 5.74 -8.07
C SER A 406 -19.59 5.69 -9.51
N VAL A 407 -19.71 6.86 -10.13
CA VAL A 407 -19.76 7.00 -11.59
C VAL A 407 -18.38 7.41 -12.11
N ARG A 408 -18.04 6.96 -13.32
CA ARG A 408 -16.78 7.30 -13.99
C ARG A 408 -17.08 8.07 -15.27
N LEU A 409 -16.43 9.22 -15.42
CA LEU A 409 -16.51 10.08 -16.59
C LEU A 409 -15.24 9.88 -17.44
N ASP A 410 -15.40 9.44 -18.69
CA ASP A 410 -14.30 9.25 -19.66
C ASP A 410 -14.56 9.99 -20.98
N THR A 411 -15.34 11.09 -20.91
CA THR A 411 -15.88 11.84 -22.04
C THR A 411 -14.81 12.07 -23.12
N PRO A 412 -15.06 11.67 -24.37
CA PRO A 412 -14.06 11.74 -25.43
C PRO A 412 -13.76 13.17 -25.88
N GLY A 413 -12.61 13.36 -26.55
CA GLY A 413 -12.15 14.66 -27.02
C GLY A 413 -13.12 15.35 -27.97
N GLU A 414 -13.79 14.57 -28.82
CA GLU A 414 -14.81 14.99 -29.78
C GLU A 414 -16.07 15.54 -29.10
N ARG A 415 -16.25 15.26 -27.81
CA ARG A 415 -17.32 15.80 -26.95
C ARG A 415 -16.83 16.90 -26.00
N GLY A 416 -15.58 17.34 -26.14
CA GLY A 416 -15.00 18.41 -25.33
C GLY A 416 -14.25 17.94 -24.08
N ARG A 417 -14.08 16.63 -23.88
CA ARG A 417 -13.46 16.00 -22.70
C ARG A 417 -14.26 16.25 -21.41
N VAL A 418 -13.87 15.59 -20.33
CA VAL A 418 -14.41 15.88 -19.00
C VAL A 418 -13.96 17.28 -18.55
N THR A 419 -14.89 18.12 -18.12
CA THR A 419 -14.63 19.49 -17.61
C THR A 419 -14.99 19.61 -16.13
N ALA A 420 -14.45 20.62 -15.44
CA ALA A 420 -14.76 20.85 -14.03
C ALA A 420 -16.26 21.14 -13.81
N ASP A 421 -16.89 21.84 -14.75
CA ASP A 421 -18.30 22.19 -14.65
C ASP A 421 -19.21 20.98 -14.93
N LEU A 422 -18.82 20.07 -15.82
CA LEU A 422 -19.53 18.79 -16.00
C LEU A 422 -19.51 17.97 -14.70
N VAL A 423 -18.35 17.87 -14.02
CA VAL A 423 -18.25 17.17 -12.72
C VAL A 423 -19.17 17.81 -11.68
N LYS A 424 -19.19 19.15 -11.58
CA LYS A 424 -20.08 19.87 -10.66
C LYS A 424 -21.55 19.66 -10.99
N GLU A 425 -21.91 19.63 -12.27
CA GLU A 425 -23.27 19.35 -12.72
C GLU A 425 -23.70 17.94 -12.31
N VAL A 426 -22.89 16.92 -12.61
CA VAL A 426 -23.15 15.53 -12.20
C VAL A 426 -23.32 15.43 -10.69
N ARG A 427 -22.42 16.04 -9.91
CA ARG A 427 -22.51 16.07 -8.44
C ARG A 427 -23.82 16.71 -7.98
N ALA A 428 -24.15 17.90 -8.47
CA ALA A 428 -25.34 18.63 -8.08
C ALA A 428 -26.62 17.83 -8.39
N ARG A 429 -26.68 17.18 -9.55
CA ARG A 429 -27.83 16.33 -9.92
C ARG A 429 -27.94 15.09 -9.04
N LEU A 430 -26.83 14.40 -8.77
CA LEU A 430 -26.81 13.24 -7.85
C LEU A 430 -27.27 13.65 -6.44
N ASP A 431 -26.80 14.80 -5.94
CA ASP A 431 -27.14 15.29 -4.59
C ASP A 431 -28.62 15.67 -4.46
N LEU A 432 -29.17 16.36 -5.47
CA LEU A 432 -30.60 16.68 -5.53
C LEU A 432 -31.48 15.43 -5.59
N ALA A 433 -30.97 14.36 -6.21
CA ALA A 433 -31.65 13.07 -6.27
C ALA A 433 -31.40 12.19 -5.02
N GLY A 434 -30.63 12.67 -4.03
CA GLY A 434 -30.37 11.97 -2.76
C GLY A 434 -29.14 11.06 -2.75
N PHE A 435 -28.38 10.97 -3.84
CA PHE A 435 -27.23 10.07 -4.00
C PHE A 435 -25.89 10.71 -3.57
N LYS A 436 -25.87 11.33 -2.40
CA LYS A 436 -24.72 12.12 -1.89
C LYS A 436 -23.44 11.30 -1.64
N LYS A 437 -23.57 9.98 -1.49
CA LYS A 437 -22.45 9.06 -1.21
C LYS A 437 -21.82 8.44 -2.46
N VAL A 438 -22.44 8.59 -3.63
CA VAL A 438 -21.90 8.06 -4.90
C VAL A 438 -20.72 8.92 -5.31
N GLY A 439 -19.52 8.37 -5.46
CA GLY A 439 -18.34 9.12 -5.89
C GLY A 439 -18.32 9.45 -7.39
N ILE A 440 -17.40 10.33 -7.79
CA ILE A 440 -17.14 10.70 -9.18
C ILE A 440 -15.66 10.46 -9.50
N PHE A 441 -15.40 9.51 -10.40
CA PHE A 441 -14.07 9.24 -10.94
C PHE A 441 -13.92 9.88 -12.32
N VAL A 442 -12.76 10.45 -12.59
CA VAL A 442 -12.45 11.07 -13.89
C VAL A 442 -11.27 10.37 -14.55
N SER A 443 -11.40 10.05 -15.83
CA SER A 443 -10.30 9.52 -16.64
C SER A 443 -10.27 10.19 -18.02
N GLY A 444 -9.36 9.73 -18.89
CA GLY A 444 -9.30 10.17 -20.28
C GLY A 444 -8.36 11.36 -20.46
N GLY A 445 -7.11 11.06 -20.83
CA GLY A 445 -6.07 12.06 -21.06
C GLY A 445 -5.79 12.94 -19.85
N ILE A 446 -5.76 12.35 -18.65
CA ILE A 446 -5.44 13.03 -17.38
C ILE A 446 -3.92 13.09 -17.20
N ASP A 447 -3.44 14.25 -16.78
CA ASP A 447 -2.05 14.60 -16.44
C ASP A 447 -2.06 15.56 -15.23
N PRO A 448 -0.90 15.94 -14.67
CA PRO A 448 -0.84 16.84 -13.51
C PRO A 448 -1.49 18.21 -13.73
N GLU A 449 -1.44 18.75 -14.95
CA GLU A 449 -2.08 20.03 -15.29
C GLU A 449 -3.60 19.91 -15.21
N ARG A 450 -4.17 18.83 -15.76
CA ARG A 450 -5.62 18.57 -15.70
C ARG A 450 -6.09 18.25 -14.30
N ILE A 451 -5.34 17.47 -13.52
CA ILE A 451 -5.63 17.22 -12.11
C ILE A 451 -5.71 18.55 -11.37
N THR A 452 -4.69 19.40 -11.54
CA THR A 452 -4.63 20.74 -10.94
C THR A 452 -5.80 21.62 -11.39
N TYR A 453 -6.21 21.53 -12.67
CA TYR A 453 -7.38 22.25 -13.20
C TYR A 453 -8.66 21.86 -12.46
N PHE A 454 -8.93 20.57 -12.24
CA PHE A 454 -10.13 20.14 -11.51
C PHE A 454 -10.14 20.67 -10.07
N ILE A 455 -8.99 20.56 -9.38
CA ILE A 455 -8.85 21.00 -7.99
C ILE A 455 -9.01 22.52 -7.87
N LYS A 456 -8.31 23.31 -8.69
CA LYS A 456 -8.39 24.78 -8.68
C LYS A 456 -9.80 25.30 -8.96
N ASN A 457 -10.57 24.57 -9.78
CA ASN A 457 -11.94 24.93 -10.10
C ASN A 457 -12.95 24.37 -9.09
N GLY A 458 -12.52 23.70 -8.02
CA GLY A 458 -13.40 23.13 -6.99
C GLY A 458 -14.32 22.04 -7.53
N ALA A 459 -13.85 21.24 -8.49
CA ALA A 459 -14.61 20.10 -8.99
C ALA A 459 -14.57 18.95 -7.97
N PRO A 460 -15.72 18.41 -7.54
CA PRO A 460 -15.80 17.31 -6.58
C PRO A 460 -15.45 15.98 -7.26
N VAL A 461 -14.16 15.68 -7.35
CA VAL A 461 -13.62 14.42 -7.90
C VAL A 461 -13.11 13.55 -6.76
N ASP A 462 -13.52 12.28 -6.74
CA ASP A 462 -13.14 11.30 -5.72
C ASP A 462 -11.97 10.41 -6.14
N GLY A 463 -11.59 10.43 -7.41
CA GLY A 463 -10.41 9.73 -7.92
C GLY A 463 -10.12 9.97 -9.40
N PHE A 464 -8.86 9.80 -9.79
CA PHE A 464 -8.43 9.95 -11.18
C PHE A 464 -7.84 8.66 -11.75
N GLY A 465 -8.22 8.33 -12.98
CA GLY A 465 -7.58 7.30 -13.79
C GLY A 465 -6.56 7.91 -14.74
N VAL A 466 -5.27 7.63 -14.54
CA VAL A 466 -4.16 8.20 -15.33
C VAL A 466 -3.54 7.11 -16.20
N GLY A 467 -3.48 7.35 -17.51
CA GLY A 467 -2.97 6.39 -18.49
C GLY A 467 -1.67 6.84 -19.14
N SER A 468 -1.80 7.45 -20.32
CA SER A 468 -0.70 7.81 -21.22
C SER A 468 0.39 8.68 -20.60
N TYR A 469 0.07 9.52 -19.63
CA TYR A 469 1.05 10.38 -18.96
C TYR A 469 2.10 9.55 -18.20
N ILE A 470 1.66 8.59 -17.39
CA ILE A 470 2.56 7.70 -16.64
C ILE A 470 3.24 6.74 -17.62
N SER A 471 2.47 6.02 -18.44
CA SER A 471 3.04 4.99 -19.32
C SER A 471 4.04 5.52 -20.35
N GLY A 472 3.81 6.74 -20.84
CA GLY A 472 4.63 7.43 -21.83
C GLY A 472 5.74 8.28 -21.23
N ALA A 473 5.98 8.19 -19.91
CA ALA A 473 7.03 8.94 -19.25
C ALA A 473 8.40 8.64 -19.86
N LYS A 474 9.20 9.70 -20.04
CA LYS A 474 10.57 9.57 -20.51
C LYS A 474 11.41 8.90 -19.42
N PRO A 475 12.25 7.90 -19.75
CA PRO A 475 13.19 7.33 -18.81
C PRO A 475 14.11 8.38 -18.19
N ILE A 476 14.61 8.10 -16.99
CA ILE A 476 15.70 8.85 -16.36
C ILE A 476 16.99 8.12 -16.70
N ASP A 477 17.84 8.69 -17.55
CA ASP A 477 19.08 8.01 -17.91
C ASP A 477 19.95 7.80 -16.67
N PHE A 478 20.48 6.59 -16.49
CA PHE A 478 21.51 6.27 -15.51
C PHE A 478 22.84 6.07 -16.23
N THR A 479 23.92 6.22 -15.48
CA THR A 479 25.26 5.90 -15.97
C THR A 479 25.99 5.13 -14.89
N ALA A 480 26.56 3.99 -15.27
CA ALA A 480 27.44 3.20 -14.44
C ALA A 480 28.91 3.45 -14.81
N ASP A 481 29.75 3.76 -13.83
CA ASP A 481 31.17 4.02 -14.07
C ASP A 481 32.05 3.35 -12.99
N LEU A 482 33.22 2.85 -13.38
CA LEU A 482 34.21 2.32 -12.42
C LEU A 482 34.92 3.47 -11.69
N HIS A 483 35.04 3.33 -10.37
CA HIS A 483 35.62 4.33 -9.46
C HIS A 483 36.82 3.79 -8.67
N GLU A 484 36.93 2.47 -8.51
CA GLU A 484 38.06 1.80 -7.87
C GLU A 484 38.37 0.45 -8.53
N VAL A 485 39.64 0.06 -8.56
CA VAL A 485 40.10 -1.27 -9.01
C VAL A 485 41.19 -1.75 -8.04
N GLU A 486 41.02 -2.93 -7.45
CA GLU A 486 41.91 -3.49 -6.41
C GLU A 486 42.18 -2.50 -5.26
N GLY A 487 41.12 -1.81 -4.82
CA GLY A 487 41.18 -0.79 -3.76
C GLY A 487 41.92 0.50 -4.15
N LYS A 488 42.32 0.66 -5.41
CA LYS A 488 42.97 1.89 -5.89
C LYS A 488 41.93 2.81 -6.54
N PRO A 489 41.79 4.06 -6.08
CA PRO A 489 40.96 5.07 -6.73
C PRO A 489 41.35 5.30 -8.19
N ILE A 490 40.45 5.03 -9.12
CA ILE A 490 40.65 5.24 -10.56
C ILE A 490 39.31 5.48 -11.26
N ALA A 491 39.26 6.45 -12.19
CA ALA A 491 38.05 6.69 -12.98
C ALA A 491 38.40 7.26 -14.36
N LYS A 492 37.44 7.22 -15.31
CA LYS A 492 37.60 7.88 -16.61
C LYS A 492 37.54 9.41 -16.49
N ARG A 493 37.94 10.09 -17.57
CA ARG A 493 37.81 11.55 -17.67
C ARG A 493 36.37 11.99 -17.43
N GLY A 494 36.19 13.05 -16.63
CA GLY A 494 34.88 13.57 -16.24
C GLY A 494 34.25 12.88 -15.03
N ARG A 495 34.99 11.98 -14.35
CA ARG A 495 34.62 11.36 -13.07
C ARG A 495 35.72 11.58 -12.04
N ILE A 496 35.32 11.54 -10.77
CA ILE A 496 36.22 11.69 -9.62
C ILE A 496 36.64 10.28 -9.19
N PRO A 497 37.94 9.93 -9.20
CA PRO A 497 38.42 8.64 -8.70
C PRO A 497 38.09 8.41 -7.22
N GLY A 498 37.75 7.17 -6.86
CA GLY A 498 37.43 6.75 -5.50
C GLY A 498 35.94 6.73 -5.18
N ILE A 499 35.59 6.14 -4.04
CA ILE A 499 34.21 6.06 -3.55
C ILE A 499 33.58 7.45 -3.38
N THR A 500 32.43 7.68 -4.01
CA THR A 500 31.65 8.90 -3.81
C THR A 500 30.85 8.80 -2.50
N PRO A 501 31.04 9.68 -1.51
CA PRO A 501 30.28 9.59 -0.27
C PRO A 501 28.78 9.80 -0.50
N ASN A 502 27.96 8.80 -0.14
CA ASN A 502 26.51 8.95 -0.03
C ASN A 502 26.04 8.25 1.26
N PRO A 503 25.71 9.02 2.34
CA PRO A 503 25.34 8.44 3.64
C PRO A 503 23.96 7.77 3.64
N ARG A 504 23.17 7.93 2.57
CA ARG A 504 21.83 7.33 2.45
C ARG A 504 21.89 5.89 1.94
N LEU A 505 22.97 5.50 1.29
CA LEU A 505 23.15 4.14 0.79
C LEU A 505 23.17 3.15 1.93
N LYS A 506 22.40 2.06 1.78
CA LYS A 506 22.37 0.93 2.72
C LYS A 506 22.92 -0.30 2.02
N ARG A 507 23.66 -1.11 2.77
CA ARG A 507 24.15 -2.40 2.26
C ARG A 507 22.97 -3.34 2.03
N ILE A 508 22.90 -3.93 0.83
CA ILE A 508 21.82 -4.83 0.42
C ILE A 508 22.30 -6.26 0.07
N LEU A 509 23.60 -6.47 -0.21
CA LEU A 509 24.23 -7.77 -0.43
C LEU A 509 25.64 -7.88 0.16
#